data_AF-A0A838VZ13-F1
#
_entry.id   AF-A0A838VZ13-F1
#
_cell.length_a   1.000
_cell.length_b   1.000
_cell.length_c   1.000
_cell.angle_alpha   90.00
_cell.angle_beta   90.00
_cell.angle_gamma   90.00
#
_symmetry.space_group_name_H-M   'P 1'
#
loop_
_entity.id
_entity.type
_entity.pdbx_description
1 polymer ?
#
loop_
_entity_poly.entity_id
_entity_poly.type
_entity_poly.pdbx_seq_one_letter_code
_entity_poly.pdbx_strand_id
1 'polypeptide(L)'
;MSSICTIVKVPGIVPHIGQDKTKDCWAAVTAILISWLEQTRYTICDIVGRLGGEYLKMHKDETGLPQSKINDWLYSTGFVMESPQYYSQDAIHQMLKDFGPVVFTGATVKHGLHLLHASVITGMQNIEGLNNNGECTISNSDSTEILGIDPATGTGFTVPFSAFCKKIEDQKPKDFKVFAQVVHLSTQKMFINNLKK
;
A
#
# COMPACT_ATOMS: atom_id res chain seq x y z
N MET A 1 28.91 -13.03 8.78
CA MET A 1 27.62 -12.40 9.17
C MET A 1 26.99 -11.92 7.88
N SER A 2 25.84 -12.47 7.48
CA SER A 2 25.12 -11.95 6.33
C SER A 2 24.64 -10.54 6.66
N SER A 3 25.07 -9.54 5.89
CA SER A 3 24.69 -8.15 6.15
C SER A 3 23.45 -7.85 5.33
N ILE A 4 22.27 -7.77 5.96
CA ILE A 4 21.02 -7.37 5.30
C ILE A 4 21.29 -6.11 4.47
N CYS A 5 20.83 -6.09 3.22
CA CYS A 5 20.97 -4.95 2.34
C CYS A 5 19.61 -4.48 1.84
N THR A 6 19.49 -3.19 1.51
CA THR A 6 18.24 -2.61 0.96
C THR A 6 18.22 -2.75 -0.56
N ILE A 7 17.19 -3.41 -1.10
CA ILE A 7 16.93 -3.49 -2.54
C ILE A 7 16.31 -2.17 -2.99
N VAL A 8 15.23 -1.76 -2.32
CA VAL A 8 14.55 -0.49 -2.56
C VAL A 8 13.96 0.04 -1.26
N LYS A 9 14.03 1.36 -1.09
CA LYS A 9 13.31 2.06 -0.03
C LYS A 9 12.67 3.29 -0.64
N VAL A 10 11.37 3.45 -0.42
CA VAL A 10 10.66 4.64 -0.86
C VAL A 10 11.28 5.88 -0.21
N PRO A 11 11.62 6.92 -0.99
CA PRO A 11 12.25 8.12 -0.46
C PRO A 11 11.26 8.96 0.37
N GLY A 12 11.78 9.82 1.24
CA GLY A 12 10.96 10.71 2.08
C GLY A 12 10.31 10.00 3.27
N ILE A 13 9.43 10.72 3.98
CA ILE A 13 8.78 10.21 5.19
C ILE A 13 7.44 9.58 4.83
N VAL A 14 7.31 8.26 5.01
CA VAL A 14 6.02 7.56 4.97
C VAL A 14 5.49 7.46 6.40
N PRO A 15 4.42 8.19 6.78
CA PRO A 15 3.98 8.19 8.15
C PRO A 15 3.28 6.88 8.51
N HIS A 16 3.59 6.39 9.71
CA HIS A 16 2.89 5.30 10.35
C HIS A 16 1.55 5.83 10.89
N ILE A 17 0.46 5.50 10.22
CA ILE A 17 -0.91 5.91 10.56
C ILE A 17 -1.76 4.64 10.70
N GLY A 18 -2.31 4.43 11.89
CA GLY A 18 -3.28 3.38 12.16
C GLY A 18 -4.69 3.88 11.86
N GLN A 19 -5.56 2.97 11.46
CA GLN A 19 -6.99 3.21 11.28
C GLN A 19 -7.65 3.43 12.64
N ASP A 20 -8.51 4.44 12.75
CA ASP A 20 -9.17 4.78 14.02
C ASP A 20 -10.33 3.82 14.31
N LYS A 21 -10.93 3.23 13.26
CA LYS A 21 -12.12 2.38 13.32
C LYS A 21 -11.84 1.02 12.71
N THR A 22 -12.70 0.02 12.87
CA THR A 22 -12.41 -1.33 12.34
C THR A 22 -12.51 -1.44 10.81
N LYS A 23 -13.25 -0.53 10.15
CA LYS A 23 -13.60 -0.63 8.72
C LYS A 23 -13.08 0.52 7.85
N ASP A 24 -12.25 1.42 8.39
CA ASP A 24 -11.76 2.61 7.68
C ASP A 24 -10.30 2.47 7.21
N CYS A 25 -9.84 1.25 6.92
CA CYS A 25 -8.54 1.00 6.32
C CYS A 25 -8.31 1.83 5.04
N TRP A 26 -9.37 2.10 4.26
CA TRP A 26 -9.37 2.99 3.10
C TRP A 26 -8.97 4.43 3.45
N ALA A 27 -9.42 4.93 4.61
CA ALA A 27 -9.14 6.28 5.07
C ALA A 27 -7.69 6.38 5.57
N ALA A 28 -7.23 5.36 6.33
CA ALA A 28 -5.85 5.26 6.79
C ALA A 28 -4.85 5.22 5.62
N VAL A 29 -5.06 4.37 4.62
CA VAL A 29 -4.15 4.33 3.45
C VAL A 29 -4.18 5.62 2.65
N THR A 30 -5.35 6.25 2.53
CA THR A 30 -5.45 7.57 1.88
C THR A 30 -4.60 8.60 2.61
N ALA A 31 -4.68 8.62 3.95
CA ALA A 31 -3.88 9.53 4.75
C ALA A 31 -2.38 9.25 4.65
N ILE A 32 -1.96 7.99 4.62
CA ILE A 32 -0.55 7.62 4.43
C ILE A 32 -0.03 8.11 3.08
N LEU A 33 -0.72 7.79 1.99
CA LEU A 33 -0.28 8.14 0.63
C LEU A 33 -0.27 9.66 0.39
N ILE A 34 -1.31 10.39 0.83
CA ILE A 34 -1.35 11.85 0.68
C ILE A 34 -0.30 12.52 1.56
N SER A 35 -0.13 12.05 2.79
CA SER A 35 0.90 12.60 3.69
C SER A 35 2.31 12.40 3.13
N TRP A 36 2.56 11.23 2.51
CA TRP A 36 3.82 10.98 1.82
C TRP A 36 3.96 11.89 0.59
N LEU A 37 2.94 11.99 -0.26
CA LEU A 37 2.99 12.85 -1.44
C LEU A 37 3.35 14.28 -1.05
N GLU A 38 2.66 14.85 -0.07
CA GLU A 38 2.82 16.24 0.36
C GLU A 38 3.94 16.43 1.39
N GLN A 39 4.65 15.37 1.75
CA GLN A 39 5.67 15.35 2.83
C GLN A 39 5.21 16.07 4.10
N THR A 40 3.93 15.89 4.45
CA THR A 40 3.25 16.53 5.57
C THR A 40 2.45 15.47 6.30
N ARG A 41 2.56 15.37 7.63
CA ARG A 41 1.81 14.37 8.39
C ARG A 41 0.36 14.85 8.59
N TYR A 42 -0.59 14.15 7.98
CA TYR A 42 -2.02 14.36 8.20
C TYR A 42 -2.62 13.27 9.08
N THR A 43 -3.69 13.63 9.79
CA THR A 43 -4.57 12.66 10.44
C THR A 43 -5.57 12.08 9.45
N ILE A 44 -6.25 10.99 9.83
CA ILE A 44 -7.36 10.46 9.04
C ILE A 44 -8.47 11.51 8.89
N CYS A 45 -8.81 12.19 9.98
CA CYS A 45 -9.85 13.23 10.01
C CYS A 45 -9.56 14.38 9.04
N ASP A 46 -8.31 14.86 8.98
CA ASP A 46 -7.89 15.90 8.04
C ASP A 46 -8.19 15.50 6.59
N ILE A 47 -7.89 14.25 6.25
CA ILE A 47 -7.98 13.74 4.89
C ILE A 47 -9.42 13.44 4.50
N VAL A 48 -10.19 12.75 5.34
CA VAL A 48 -11.61 12.52 5.04
C VAL A 48 -12.41 13.82 5.02
N GLY A 49 -12.03 14.82 5.82
CA GLY A 49 -12.58 16.17 5.75
C GLY A 49 -12.33 16.85 4.41
N ARG A 50 -11.13 16.70 3.85
CA ARG A 50 -10.77 17.20 2.50
C ARG A 50 -11.53 16.50 1.37
N LEU A 51 -11.79 15.20 1.51
CA LEU A 51 -12.54 14.43 0.51
C LEU A 51 -14.03 14.80 0.48
N GLY A 52 -14.56 15.35 1.58
CA GLY A 52 -15.91 15.92 1.65
C GLY A 52 -16.82 15.26 2.68
N GLY A 53 -18.01 15.84 2.87
CA GLY A 53 -18.94 15.47 3.94
C GLY A 53 -19.40 14.00 3.91
N GLU A 54 -19.52 13.41 2.71
CA GLU A 54 -19.87 11.99 2.57
C GLU A 54 -18.79 11.07 3.15
N TYR A 55 -17.52 11.29 2.82
CA TYR A 55 -16.39 10.51 3.34
C TYR A 55 -16.20 10.69 4.85
N LEU A 56 -16.40 11.91 5.35
CA LEU A 56 -16.40 12.18 6.78
C LEU A 56 -17.53 11.40 7.48
N LYS A 57 -18.73 11.36 6.90
CA LYS A 57 -19.85 10.58 7.45
C LYS A 57 -19.54 9.08 7.43
N MET A 58 -19.00 8.54 6.33
CA MET A 58 -18.61 7.12 6.26
C MET A 58 -17.58 6.73 7.32
N HIS A 59 -16.57 7.58 7.55
CA HIS A 59 -15.58 7.36 8.61
C HIS A 59 -16.22 7.38 10.01
N LYS A 60 -17.08 8.38 10.30
CA LYS A 60 -17.81 8.48 11.57
C LYS A 60 -18.72 7.28 11.82
N ASP A 61 -19.37 6.78 10.78
CA ASP A 61 -20.29 5.65 10.84
C ASP A 61 -19.58 4.28 10.75
N GLU A 62 -18.25 4.25 10.83
CA GLU A 62 -17.42 3.03 10.73
C GLU A 62 -17.76 2.19 9.50
N THR A 63 -17.97 2.86 8.36
CA THR A 63 -18.36 2.20 7.11
C THR A 63 -17.14 2.02 6.22
N GLY A 64 -16.96 0.78 5.75
CA GLY A 64 -15.96 0.49 4.71
C GLY A 64 -16.33 1.15 3.40
N LEU A 65 -15.34 1.42 2.54
CA LEU A 65 -15.58 2.02 1.23
C LEU A 65 -16.45 1.09 0.38
N PRO A 66 -17.70 1.46 0.03
CA PRO A 66 -18.57 0.59 -0.74
C PRO A 66 -18.09 0.52 -2.20
N GLN A 67 -18.37 -0.59 -2.88
CA GLN A 67 -17.92 -0.81 -4.25
C GLN A 67 -18.36 0.31 -5.22
N SER A 68 -19.58 0.83 -5.03
CA SER A 68 -20.12 1.93 -5.82
C SER A 68 -19.36 3.25 -5.68
N LYS A 69 -18.53 3.41 -4.63
CA LYS A 69 -17.77 4.64 -4.33
C LYS A 69 -16.29 4.56 -4.66
N ILE A 70 -15.80 3.42 -5.15
CA ILE A 70 -14.39 3.25 -5.49
C ILE A 70 -13.97 4.27 -6.54
N ASN A 71 -14.72 4.41 -7.62
CA ASN A 71 -14.38 5.33 -8.71
C ASN A 71 -14.38 6.79 -8.25
N ASP A 72 -15.37 7.20 -7.45
CA ASP A 72 -15.43 8.53 -6.85
C ASP A 72 -14.23 8.79 -5.93
N TRP A 73 -13.83 7.78 -5.14
CA TRP A 73 -12.68 7.86 -4.26
C TRP A 73 -11.35 7.94 -5.03
N LEU A 74 -11.16 7.13 -6.08
CA LEU A 74 -9.99 7.20 -6.94
C LEU A 74 -9.89 8.55 -7.64
N TYR A 75 -11.03 9.06 -8.16
CA TYR A 75 -11.08 10.36 -8.80
C TYR A 75 -10.75 11.51 -7.83
N SER A 76 -11.34 11.53 -6.64
CA SER A 76 -11.11 12.58 -5.63
C SER A 76 -9.69 12.58 -5.07
N THR A 77 -9.07 11.41 -4.95
CA THR A 77 -7.68 11.27 -4.46
C THR A 77 -6.65 11.46 -5.58
N GLY A 78 -7.01 11.16 -6.82
CA GLY A 78 -6.09 11.04 -7.95
C GLY A 78 -5.23 9.77 -7.91
N PHE A 79 -5.68 8.76 -7.16
CA PHE A 79 -5.06 7.44 -7.11
C PHE A 79 -5.45 6.61 -8.32
N VAL A 80 -4.61 5.63 -8.63
CA VAL A 80 -4.82 4.63 -9.67
C VAL A 80 -5.00 3.28 -9.00
N MET A 81 -5.97 2.52 -9.50
CA MET A 81 -6.21 1.15 -9.08
C MET A 81 -5.91 0.22 -10.26
N GLU A 82 -5.00 -0.72 -10.06
CA GLU A 82 -4.63 -1.71 -11.07
C GLU A 82 -5.70 -2.81 -11.19
N SER A 83 -5.56 -3.77 -12.09
CA SER A 83 -6.44 -4.95 -12.04
C SER A 83 -5.99 -5.96 -10.98
N PRO A 84 -6.89 -6.77 -10.39
CA PRO A 84 -6.49 -7.85 -9.50
C PRO A 84 -5.65 -8.89 -10.24
N GLN A 85 -4.44 -9.17 -9.78
CA GLN A 85 -3.51 -10.13 -10.39
C GLN A 85 -2.46 -10.65 -9.40
N TYR A 86 -1.58 -11.53 -9.87
CA TYR A 86 -0.36 -11.90 -9.16
C TYR A 86 0.75 -10.89 -9.49
N TYR A 87 1.47 -10.41 -8.48
CA TYR A 87 2.59 -9.50 -8.65
C TYR A 87 3.90 -10.22 -8.33
N SER A 88 4.86 -10.17 -9.26
CA SER A 88 6.22 -10.65 -9.00
C SER A 88 6.99 -9.68 -8.09
N GLN A 89 8.10 -10.14 -7.53
CA GLN A 89 9.02 -9.30 -6.76
C GLN A 89 9.52 -8.11 -7.60
N ASP A 90 9.86 -8.35 -8.87
CA ASP A 90 10.29 -7.30 -9.81
C ASP A 90 9.18 -6.27 -10.07
N ALA A 91 7.93 -6.71 -10.20
CA ALA A 91 6.80 -5.80 -10.40
C ALA A 91 6.62 -4.89 -9.18
N ILE A 92 6.69 -5.43 -7.97
CA ILE A 92 6.61 -4.64 -6.73
C ILE A 92 7.78 -3.65 -6.64
N HIS A 93 9.00 -4.11 -6.91
CA HIS A 93 10.19 -3.27 -6.92
C HIS A 93 10.04 -2.10 -7.89
N GLN A 94 9.59 -2.37 -9.12
CA GLN A 94 9.39 -1.34 -10.12
C GLN A 94 8.28 -0.36 -9.71
N MET A 95 7.16 -0.84 -9.17
CA MET A 95 6.08 0.01 -8.65
C MET A 95 6.56 0.93 -7.51
N LEU A 96 7.40 0.43 -6.59
CA LEU A 96 7.94 1.25 -5.50
C LEU A 96 8.85 2.37 -6.01
N LYS A 97 9.61 2.11 -7.09
CA LYS A 97 10.44 3.12 -7.76
C LYS A 97 9.60 4.14 -8.51
N ASP A 98 8.55 3.67 -9.18
CA ASP A 98 7.75 4.48 -10.10
C ASP A 98 6.63 5.26 -9.42
N PHE A 99 6.15 4.83 -8.25
CA PHE A 99 4.97 5.41 -7.60
C PHE A 99 5.17 5.73 -6.12
N GLY A 100 6.30 5.34 -5.52
CA GLY A 100 6.52 5.47 -4.08
C GLY A 100 5.78 4.39 -3.28
N PRO A 101 5.15 4.69 -2.13
CA PRO A 101 4.42 3.69 -1.36
C PRO A 101 3.22 3.18 -2.17
N VAL A 102 2.99 1.87 -2.09
CA VAL A 102 1.90 1.21 -2.82
C VAL A 102 1.02 0.42 -1.88
N VAL A 103 -0.29 0.49 -2.08
CA VAL A 103 -1.27 -0.19 -1.26
C VAL A 103 -1.60 -1.52 -1.88
N PHE A 104 -1.52 -2.60 -1.10
CA PHE A 104 -1.96 -3.93 -1.46
C PHE A 104 -3.19 -4.32 -0.62
N THR A 105 -4.18 -4.90 -1.27
CA THR A 105 -5.36 -5.51 -0.65
C THR A 105 -5.73 -6.79 -1.39
N GLY A 106 -6.46 -7.69 -0.75
CA GLY A 106 -7.15 -8.76 -1.44
C GLY A 106 -8.40 -8.24 -2.16
N ALA A 107 -8.67 -8.77 -3.35
CA ALA A 107 -9.93 -8.59 -4.08
C ALA A 107 -10.40 -9.91 -4.71
N THR A 108 -11.71 -10.03 -4.93
CA THR A 108 -12.30 -11.15 -5.67
C THR A 108 -12.77 -10.67 -7.05
N VAL A 109 -12.62 -11.50 -8.09
CA VAL A 109 -12.92 -11.12 -9.49
C VAL A 109 -14.40 -10.75 -9.69
N LYS A 110 -15.31 -11.34 -8.91
CA LYS A 110 -16.77 -11.23 -9.10
C LYS A 110 -17.42 -10.04 -8.39
N HIS A 111 -16.76 -9.47 -7.36
CA HIS A 111 -17.35 -8.45 -6.48
C HIS A 111 -16.51 -7.17 -6.36
N GLY A 112 -15.49 -6.99 -7.22
CA GLY A 112 -14.62 -5.82 -7.17
C GLY A 112 -13.92 -5.65 -5.82
N LEU A 113 -13.38 -4.45 -5.58
CA LEU A 113 -12.68 -4.09 -4.36
C LEU A 113 -13.65 -4.12 -3.17
N HIS A 114 -13.59 -5.18 -2.36
CA HIS A 114 -13.78 -5.03 -0.94
C HIS A 114 -12.37 -4.86 -0.37
N LEU A 115 -12.01 -3.70 0.16
CA LEU A 115 -10.79 -3.57 0.94
C LEU A 115 -10.95 -4.42 2.20
N LEU A 116 -10.58 -5.70 2.11
CA LEU A 116 -10.70 -6.64 3.22
C LEU A 116 -9.73 -6.23 4.31
N HIS A 117 -8.47 -6.08 3.90
CA HIS A 117 -7.41 -5.54 4.71
C HIS A 117 -6.32 -4.97 3.79
N ALA A 118 -6.05 -3.68 3.93
CA ALA A 118 -5.03 -3.00 3.15
C ALA A 118 -3.66 -3.12 3.85
N SER A 119 -2.57 -3.13 3.10
CA SER A 119 -1.19 -3.02 3.59
C SER A 119 -0.45 -2.03 2.71
N VAL A 120 0.33 -1.12 3.31
CA VAL A 120 1.12 -0.15 2.55
C VAL A 120 2.56 -0.65 2.45
N ILE A 121 3.03 -0.94 1.25
CA ILE A 121 4.41 -1.39 1.01
C ILE A 121 5.30 -0.17 0.78
N THR A 122 6.46 -0.18 1.42
CA THR A 122 7.38 0.97 1.48
C THR A 122 8.82 0.62 1.11
N GLY A 123 9.14 -0.67 0.94
CA GLY A 123 10.47 -1.10 0.54
C GLY A 123 10.62 -2.60 0.41
N MET A 124 11.81 -3.00 -0.01
CA MET A 124 12.27 -4.39 -0.07
C MET A 124 13.72 -4.48 0.38
N GLN A 125 14.08 -5.57 1.06
CA GLN A 125 15.46 -5.86 1.49
C GLN A 125 15.83 -7.30 1.16
N ASN A 126 17.14 -7.57 1.06
CA ASN A 126 17.67 -8.92 0.93
C ASN A 126 18.51 -9.28 2.17
N ILE A 127 18.14 -10.38 2.84
CA ILE A 127 18.84 -10.86 4.04
C ILE A 127 20.11 -11.67 3.72
N GLU A 128 20.32 -12.10 2.47
CA GLU A 128 21.59 -12.69 1.97
C GLU A 128 22.68 -11.62 1.78
N GLY A 129 22.29 -10.34 1.78
CA GLY A 129 23.19 -9.22 1.63
C GLY A 129 23.62 -8.97 0.19
N LEU A 130 24.77 -8.32 0.04
CA LEU A 130 25.30 -7.95 -1.27
C LEU A 130 25.75 -9.19 -2.05
N ASN A 131 25.46 -9.22 -3.34
CA ASN A 131 26.00 -10.21 -4.26
C ASN A 131 27.52 -10.01 -4.48
N ASN A 132 28.15 -10.88 -5.29
CA ASN A 132 29.58 -10.81 -5.58
C ASN A 132 30.03 -9.50 -6.27
N ASN A 133 29.11 -8.72 -6.83
CA ASN A 133 29.37 -7.42 -7.44
C ASN A 133 29.20 -6.26 -6.45
N GLY A 134 28.86 -6.55 -5.19
CA GLY A 134 28.56 -5.53 -4.18
C GLY A 134 27.17 -4.90 -4.33
N GLU A 135 26.24 -5.55 -5.03
CA GLU A 135 24.89 -5.03 -5.29
C GLU A 135 23.84 -5.74 -4.42
N CYS A 136 22.81 -5.01 -3.99
CA CYS A 136 21.66 -5.60 -3.32
C CYS A 136 20.56 -5.92 -4.33
N THR A 137 20.39 -7.20 -4.65
CA THR A 137 19.43 -7.64 -5.68
C THR A 137 18.31 -8.48 -5.09
N ILE A 138 17.20 -8.56 -5.82
CA ILE A 138 16.12 -9.51 -5.54
C ILE A 138 16.68 -10.93 -5.60
N SER A 139 16.28 -11.76 -4.64
CA SER A 139 16.51 -13.21 -4.64
C SER A 139 15.22 -13.95 -4.96
N ASN A 140 15.32 -15.08 -5.66
CA ASN A 140 14.19 -15.97 -5.96
C ASN A 140 13.78 -16.84 -4.75
N SER A 141 14.44 -16.65 -3.60
CA SER A 141 14.14 -17.29 -2.33
C SER A 141 13.34 -16.35 -1.41
N ASP A 142 12.98 -16.86 -0.23
CA ASP A 142 12.42 -16.06 0.87
C ASP A 142 13.41 -15.07 1.50
N SER A 143 14.62 -14.96 0.95
CA SER A 143 15.60 -13.98 1.38
C SER A 143 15.24 -12.55 0.97
N THR A 144 14.35 -12.38 -0.01
CA THR A 144 13.72 -11.08 -0.28
C THR A 144 12.56 -10.85 0.69
N GLU A 145 12.68 -9.80 1.49
CA GLU A 145 11.63 -9.39 2.42
C GLU A 145 10.93 -8.11 1.96
N ILE A 146 9.63 -8.06 2.19
CA ILE A 146 8.76 -6.90 1.98
C ILE A 146 8.71 -6.09 3.28
N LEU A 147 8.94 -4.78 3.16
CA LEU A 147 8.76 -3.82 4.23
C LEU A 147 7.47 -3.04 3.99
N GLY A 148 6.69 -2.84 5.04
CA GLY A 148 5.45 -2.09 4.93
C GLY A 148 4.91 -1.58 6.24
N ILE A 149 3.70 -1.03 6.17
CA ILE A 149 2.90 -0.52 7.29
C ILE A 149 1.58 -1.26 7.24
N ASP A 150 1.16 -1.77 8.39
CA ASP A 150 -0.16 -2.35 8.60
C ASP A 150 -1.11 -1.26 9.12
N PRO A 151 -2.07 -0.77 8.32
CA PRO A 151 -3.02 0.24 8.75
C PRO A 151 -3.93 -0.22 9.89
N ALA A 152 -4.12 -1.51 10.15
CA ALA A 152 -4.94 -1.95 11.29
C ALA A 152 -4.32 -1.56 12.63
N THR A 153 -2.99 -1.46 12.69
CA THR A 153 -2.25 -1.15 13.91
C THR A 153 -1.45 0.15 13.80
N GLY A 154 -1.23 0.65 12.58
CA GLY A 154 -0.29 1.73 12.29
C GLY A 154 1.17 1.32 12.46
N THR A 155 1.49 0.03 12.56
CA THR A 155 2.86 -0.43 12.82
C THR A 155 3.56 -0.87 11.54
N GLY A 156 4.89 -0.72 11.52
CA GLY A 156 5.70 -1.30 10.46
C GLY A 156 5.73 -2.83 10.54
N PHE A 157 5.94 -3.49 9.40
CA PHE A 157 6.23 -4.92 9.33
C PHE A 157 7.36 -5.19 8.35
N THR A 158 8.01 -6.34 8.54
CA THR A 158 8.98 -6.91 7.60
C THR A 158 8.74 -8.41 7.56
N VAL A 159 8.48 -8.95 6.36
CA VAL A 159 8.16 -10.37 6.18
C VAL A 159 8.76 -10.88 4.87
N PRO A 160 9.09 -12.18 4.76
CA PRO A 160 9.44 -12.78 3.48
C PRO A 160 8.36 -12.56 2.41
N PHE A 161 8.78 -12.45 1.15
CA PHE A 161 7.86 -12.23 0.03
C PHE A 161 6.75 -13.29 -0.04
N SER A 162 7.06 -14.57 0.18
CA SER A 162 6.05 -15.64 0.19
C SER A 162 5.01 -15.45 1.30
N ALA A 163 5.44 -15.06 2.50
CA ALA A 163 4.57 -14.80 3.63
C ALA A 163 3.65 -13.60 3.37
N PHE A 164 4.16 -12.57 2.70
CA PHE A 164 3.33 -11.43 2.25
C PHE A 164 2.25 -11.87 1.25
N CYS A 165 2.62 -12.63 0.21
CA CYS A 165 1.65 -13.15 -0.77
C CYS A 165 0.57 -13.99 -0.09
N LYS A 166 0.98 -14.90 0.81
CA LYS A 166 0.05 -15.72 1.61
C LYS A 166 -0.89 -14.87 2.46
N LYS A 167 -0.40 -13.79 3.09
CA LYS A 167 -1.23 -12.86 3.88
C LYS A 167 -2.36 -12.25 3.02
N ILE A 168 -2.09 -11.91 1.76
CA ILE A 168 -3.10 -11.35 0.84
C ILE A 168 -4.11 -12.42 0.42
N GLU A 169 -3.65 -13.63 0.13
CA GLU A 169 -4.52 -14.75 -0.26
C GLU A 169 -5.46 -15.19 0.87
N ASP A 170 -4.98 -15.18 2.12
CA ASP A 170 -5.72 -15.61 3.31
C ASP A 170 -6.78 -14.59 3.78
N GLN A 171 -7.00 -13.46 3.08
CA GLN A 171 -7.97 -12.42 3.49
C GLN A 171 -9.46 -12.83 3.35
N LYS A 172 -9.75 -14.01 2.80
CA LYS A 172 -11.12 -14.54 2.63
C LYS A 172 -11.25 -15.99 3.12
N PRO A 173 -12.49 -16.48 3.31
CA PRO A 173 -12.77 -17.91 3.47
C PRO A 173 -12.22 -18.73 2.29
N LYS A 174 -11.83 -19.99 2.56
CA LYS A 174 -11.09 -20.90 1.65
C LYS A 174 -11.70 -21.11 0.26
N ASP A 175 -12.97 -20.77 0.06
CA ASP A 175 -13.72 -21.08 -1.18
C ASP A 175 -13.68 -19.96 -2.23
N PHE A 176 -13.01 -18.84 -1.94
CA PHE A 176 -12.86 -17.72 -2.89
C PHE A 176 -11.42 -17.56 -3.35
N LYS A 177 -11.23 -17.49 -4.67
CA LYS A 177 -9.95 -17.06 -5.24
C LYS A 177 -9.79 -15.55 -5.04
N VAL A 178 -8.82 -15.17 -4.22
CA VAL A 178 -8.42 -13.79 -3.97
C VAL A 178 -7.17 -13.49 -4.78
N PHE A 179 -7.12 -12.30 -5.37
CA PHE A 179 -5.94 -11.76 -6.04
C PHE A 179 -5.49 -10.49 -5.31
N ALA A 180 -4.22 -10.16 -5.44
CA ALA A 180 -3.72 -8.88 -5.00
C ALA A 180 -4.29 -7.78 -5.91
N GLN A 181 -4.81 -6.74 -5.28
CA GLN A 181 -5.31 -5.54 -5.90
C GLN A 181 -4.46 -4.39 -5.39
N VAL A 182 -3.88 -3.64 -6.32
CA VAL A 182 -2.95 -2.56 -6.01
C VAL A 182 -3.62 -1.19 -6.20
N VAL A 183 -3.35 -0.28 -5.27
CA VAL A 183 -3.67 1.15 -5.41
C VAL A 183 -2.39 1.95 -5.18
N HIS A 184 -2.13 2.94 -6.04
CA HIS A 184 -0.94 3.78 -5.96
C HIS A 184 -1.22 5.22 -6.42
N LEU A 185 -0.27 6.11 -6.21
CA LEU A 185 -0.31 7.47 -6.73
C LEU A 185 -0.10 7.47 -8.25
N SER A 186 -0.80 8.36 -8.97
CA SER A 186 -0.53 8.59 -10.39
C SER A 186 0.81 9.30 -10.61
N THR A 187 1.52 8.95 -11.70
CA THR A 187 2.75 9.64 -12.11
C THR A 187 2.55 11.14 -12.28
N GLN A 188 1.39 11.55 -12.79
CA GLN A 188 1.01 12.96 -12.95
C GLN A 188 1.00 13.71 -11.62
N LYS A 189 0.39 13.14 -10.56
CA LYS A 189 0.38 13.76 -9.23
C LYS A 189 1.78 13.89 -8.65
N MET A 190 2.63 12.89 -8.85
CA MET A 190 4.01 12.95 -8.38
C MET A 190 4.83 14.03 -9.10
N PHE A 191 4.65 14.16 -10.42
CA PHE A 191 5.33 15.18 -11.22
C PHE A 191 4.94 16.60 -10.78
N ILE A 192 3.63 16.87 -10.63
CA ILE A 192 3.14 18.19 -10.19
C ILE A 192 3.70 18.56 -8.81
N ASN A 193 3.81 17.59 -7.90
CA ASN A 193 4.33 17.84 -6.57
C ASN A 193 5.84 18.11 -6.56
N ASN A 194 6.62 17.42 -7.39
CA ASN A 194 8.06 17.65 -7.53
C ASN A 194 8.38 19.02 -8.15
N LEU A 195 7.46 19.63 -8.91
CA LEU A 195 7.61 21.00 -9.42
C LEU A 195 7.34 22.09 -8.38
N LYS A 196 6.74 21.75 -7.24
CA LYS A 196 6.39 22.72 -6.17
C LYS A 196 7.44 22.81 -5.05
N LYS A 197 8.51 22.02 -5.13
CA LYS A 197 9.66 22.04 -4.22
C LYS A 197 10.79 22.84 -4.84
#